data_AF-A0A1G8TUL8-F1
#
_entry.id   AF-A0A1G8TUL8-F1
#
_cell.length_a   1.000
_cell.length_b   1.000
_cell.length_c   1.000
_cell.angle_alpha   90.00
_cell.angle_beta   90.00
_cell.angle_gamma   90.00
#
_symmetry.space_group_name_H-M   'P 1'
#
loop_
_entity.id
_entity.type
_entity.pdbx_description
1 polymer ?
#
loop_
_entity_poly.entity_id
_entity_poly.type
_entity_poly.pdbx_seq_one_letter_code
_entity_poly.pdbx_strand_id
1 'polypeptide(L)'
;MMGSGGRMSENKIVLVKRKTRLEELVVRYNTVQQAQFYIERLGADFSDYISEDLTYRKAVETAVIELSALGRVQVLERQHVPNFIFGDEDTVVVLGQDGLVANTLKYLQEQPLIGVNPDPQRWDGVLLPFTVNDLRLLLPEVFRSRRQVREVTLAKAELNDGQSLYGVNDLFIGRRTHVSARYLLRHGGTAEQQSSSGIIVSTGLGSTGWLRSVLAGAAGITRSAAGLGLAAREAAGSIAAAADFSGAAGREQAAGANADGVAAAAGMSQDTGRQGQADGAGAGMASRLA
;
A
#
# COMPACT_ATOMS: atom_id res chain seq x y z
N MET A 1 -33.79 38.46 -4.59
CA MET A 1 -33.48 37.37 -5.55
C MET A 1 -32.00 37.06 -5.41
N MET A 2 -31.64 36.08 -4.57
CA MET A 2 -30.26 35.59 -4.44
C MET A 2 -30.04 34.56 -5.55
N GLY A 3 -29.02 34.79 -6.37
CA GLY A 3 -28.71 33.97 -7.54
C GLY A 3 -28.43 32.53 -7.16
N SER A 4 -29.06 31.61 -7.90
CA SER A 4 -28.70 30.19 -7.90
C SER A 4 -27.20 30.07 -8.22
N GLY A 5 -26.39 29.62 -7.25
CA GLY A 5 -25.01 29.20 -7.50
C GLY A 5 -25.04 28.04 -8.50
N GLY A 6 -24.91 28.36 -9.79
CA GLY A 6 -24.97 27.38 -10.86
C GLY A 6 -23.77 26.45 -10.78
N ARG A 7 -24.02 25.14 -10.78
CA ARG A 7 -22.99 24.11 -10.91
C ARG A 7 -22.23 24.32 -12.22
N MET A 8 -20.90 24.15 -12.19
CA MET A 8 -20.07 24.32 -13.39
C MET A 8 -20.23 23.17 -14.41
N SER A 9 -20.65 21.98 -13.97
CA SER A 9 -20.85 20.79 -14.80
C SER A 9 -21.90 19.84 -14.21
N GLU A 10 -22.46 18.96 -15.05
CA GLU A 10 -23.35 17.84 -14.65
C GLU A 10 -22.58 16.55 -14.30
N ASN A 11 -21.25 16.58 -14.42
CA ASN A 11 -20.36 15.46 -14.13
C ASN A 11 -20.58 14.95 -12.69
N LYS A 12 -20.63 13.62 -12.56
CA LYS A 12 -20.73 12.94 -11.28
C LYS A 12 -19.33 12.74 -10.71
N ILE A 13 -19.16 13.19 -9.47
CA ILE A 13 -17.93 13.09 -8.71
C ILE A 13 -18.18 12.11 -7.57
N VAL A 14 -17.39 11.04 -7.50
CA VAL A 14 -17.44 10.07 -6.39
C VAL A 14 -16.32 10.39 -5.42
N LEU A 15 -16.66 10.95 -4.26
CA LEU A 15 -15.72 11.22 -3.17
C LEU A 15 -15.62 9.99 -2.28
N VAL A 16 -14.51 9.26 -2.37
CA VAL A 16 -14.23 8.11 -1.50
C VAL A 16 -13.51 8.57 -0.25
N LYS A 17 -14.04 8.17 0.92
CA LYS A 17 -13.43 8.42 2.22
C LYS A 17 -13.33 7.13 3.04
N ARG A 18 -12.64 7.20 4.18
CA ARG A 18 -12.63 6.14 5.18
C ARG A 18 -13.06 6.68 6.54
N LYS A 19 -13.40 5.77 7.44
CA LYS A 19 -13.51 6.09 8.86
C LYS A 19 -12.14 6.47 9.42
N THR A 20 -12.13 7.42 10.35
CA THR A 20 -10.95 7.75 11.13
C THR A 20 -10.65 6.65 12.15
N ARG A 21 -9.44 6.63 12.73
CA ARG A 21 -9.13 5.69 13.81
C ARG A 21 -10.10 5.85 14.99
N LEU A 22 -10.49 7.08 15.31
CA LEU A 22 -11.46 7.35 16.37
C LEU A 22 -12.84 6.76 16.04
N GLU A 23 -13.33 6.96 14.82
CA GLU A 23 -14.61 6.41 14.38
C GLU A 23 -14.62 4.87 14.41
N GLU A 24 -13.53 4.23 14.01
CA GLU A 24 -13.37 2.78 14.10
C GLU A 24 -13.38 2.28 15.55
N LEU A 25 -12.74 3.01 16.48
CA LEU A 25 -12.75 2.68 17.90
C LEU A 25 -14.16 2.84 18.49
N VAL A 26 -14.89 3.90 18.13
CA VAL A 26 -16.28 4.09 18.60
C VAL A 26 -17.19 2.99 18.07
N VAL A 27 -17.03 2.54 16.82
CA VAL A 27 -17.77 1.38 16.29
C VAL A 27 -17.48 0.11 17.09
N ARG A 28 -16.24 -0.08 17.54
CA ARG A 28 -15.83 -1.27 18.31
C ARG A 28 -16.24 -1.23 19.78
N TYR A 29 -16.17 -0.06 20.41
CA TYR A 29 -16.34 0.12 21.85
C TYR A 29 -17.62 0.87 22.22
N ASN A 30 -18.49 1.18 21.26
CA ASN A 30 -19.78 1.91 21.38
C ASN A 30 -19.70 3.37 21.83
N THR A 31 -18.71 3.75 22.65
CA THR A 31 -18.58 5.11 23.19
C THR A 31 -17.16 5.65 23.07
N VAL A 32 -17.04 6.98 23.02
CA VAL A 32 -15.76 7.69 23.00
C VAL A 32 -14.98 7.45 24.30
N GLN A 33 -15.67 7.42 25.44
CA GLN A 33 -15.06 7.20 26.75
C GLN A 33 -14.45 5.79 26.89
N GLN A 34 -15.14 4.76 26.36
CA GLN A 34 -14.59 3.39 26.36
C GLN A 34 -13.41 3.25 25.39
N ALA A 35 -13.47 3.92 24.24
CA ALA A 35 -12.34 4.00 23.31
C ALA A 35 -11.12 4.69 23.97
N GLN A 36 -11.34 5.82 24.65
CA GLN A 36 -10.30 6.55 25.38
C GLN A 36 -9.62 5.66 26.43
N PHE A 37 -10.42 5.05 27.31
CA PHE A 37 -9.91 4.16 28.36
C PHE A 37 -9.06 3.02 27.79
N TYR A 38 -9.48 2.44 26.66
CA TYR A 38 -8.73 1.36 26.00
C TYR A 38 -7.39 1.84 25.45
N ILE A 39 -7.35 2.98 24.76
CA ILE A 39 -6.13 3.54 24.15
C ILE A 39 -5.12 3.97 25.22
N GLU A 40 -5.57 4.65 26.27
CA GLU A 40 -4.72 5.08 27.38
C GLU A 40 -4.13 3.89 28.15
N ARG A 41 -4.87 2.79 28.30
CA ARG A 41 -4.36 1.54 28.91
C ARG A 41 -3.26 0.89 28.08
N LEU A 42 -3.24 1.10 26.77
CA LEU A 42 -2.16 0.66 25.89
C LEU A 42 -0.95 1.61 25.89
N GLY A 43 -1.00 2.69 26.69
CA GLY A 43 0.06 3.70 26.80
C GLY A 43 0.11 4.69 25.63
N ALA A 44 -0.97 4.79 24.85
CA ALA A 44 -1.06 5.75 23.75
C ALA A 44 -1.87 6.99 24.14
N ASP A 45 -1.56 8.13 23.51
CA ASP A 45 -2.26 9.39 23.74
C ASP A 45 -3.55 9.46 22.90
N PHE A 46 -4.69 9.57 23.58
CA PHE A 46 -6.00 9.69 22.94
C PHE A 46 -6.19 11.03 22.21
N SER A 47 -5.47 12.09 22.61
CA SER A 47 -5.58 13.40 21.98
C SER A 47 -5.14 13.40 20.51
N ASP A 48 -4.19 12.52 20.16
CA ASP A 48 -3.74 12.29 18.78
C ASP A 48 -4.90 11.80 17.88
N TYR A 49 -5.76 10.92 18.40
CA TYR A 49 -6.90 10.37 17.68
C TYR A 49 -7.99 11.42 17.45
N ILE A 50 -8.22 12.30 18.44
CA ILE A 50 -9.16 13.41 18.33
C ILE A 50 -8.66 14.42 17.30
N SER A 51 -7.38 14.81 17.37
CA SER A 51 -6.81 15.81 16.47
C SER A 51 -6.78 15.34 15.00
N GLU A 52 -6.44 14.07 14.76
CA GLU A 52 -6.55 13.45 13.43
C GLU A 52 -8.00 13.50 12.94
N ASP A 53 -8.96 13.09 13.78
CA ASP A 53 -10.37 13.00 13.41
C ASP A 53 -10.98 14.36 13.07
N LEU A 54 -10.68 15.39 13.87
CA LEU A 54 -11.08 16.77 13.59
C LEU A 54 -10.49 17.28 12.26
N THR A 55 -9.20 17.05 12.04
CA THR A 55 -8.51 17.46 10.80
C THR A 55 -9.10 16.75 9.58
N TYR A 56 -9.31 15.44 9.68
CA TYR A 56 -9.87 14.63 8.62
C TYR A 56 -11.32 15.04 8.29
N ARG A 57 -12.17 15.24 9.30
CA ARG A 57 -13.56 15.69 9.07
C ARG A 57 -13.61 17.05 8.40
N LYS A 58 -12.79 18.00 8.86
CA LYS A 58 -12.68 19.32 8.22
C LYS A 58 -12.24 19.21 6.76
N ALA A 59 -11.29 18.32 6.46
CA ALA A 59 -10.86 18.06 5.09
C ALA A 59 -12.00 17.46 4.23
N VAL A 60 -12.77 16.51 4.77
CA VAL A 60 -13.95 15.93 4.09
C VAL A 60 -15.00 17.01 3.80
N GLU A 61 -15.33 17.84 4.79
CA GLU A 61 -16.30 18.94 4.64
C GLU A 61 -15.84 19.93 3.56
N THR A 62 -14.58 20.35 3.61
CA THR A 62 -13.99 21.25 2.62
C THR A 62 -14.04 20.63 1.22
N ALA A 63 -13.64 19.36 1.09
CA ALA A 63 -13.71 18.65 -0.19
C ALA A 63 -15.15 18.59 -0.72
N VAL A 64 -16.14 18.25 0.11
CA VAL A 64 -17.55 18.22 -0.33
C VAL A 64 -17.99 19.58 -0.85
N ILE A 65 -17.63 20.68 -0.17
CA ILE A 65 -17.97 22.04 -0.60
C ILE A 65 -17.33 22.36 -1.95
N GLU A 66 -16.02 22.17 -2.08
CA GLU A 66 -15.27 22.48 -3.31
C GLU A 66 -15.75 21.64 -4.50
N LEU A 67 -15.99 20.34 -4.28
CA LEU A 67 -16.47 19.43 -5.32
C LEU A 67 -17.92 19.75 -5.72
N SER A 68 -18.78 20.14 -4.78
CA SER A 68 -20.20 20.44 -5.05
C SER A 68 -20.40 21.71 -5.86
N ALA A 69 -19.45 22.65 -5.80
CA ALA A 69 -19.44 23.81 -6.69
C ALA A 69 -19.18 23.43 -8.16
N LEU A 70 -18.51 22.29 -8.39
CA LEU A 70 -18.05 21.86 -9.71
C LEU A 70 -18.96 20.82 -10.37
N GLY A 71 -19.61 19.96 -9.58
CA GLY A 71 -20.47 18.89 -10.11
C GLY A 71 -21.35 18.23 -9.05
N ARG A 72 -21.94 17.08 -9.39
CA ARG A 72 -22.77 16.30 -8.46
C ARG A 72 -21.89 15.38 -7.63
N VAL A 73 -21.84 15.61 -6.31
CA VAL A 73 -20.98 14.85 -5.39
C VAL A 73 -21.75 13.70 -4.76
N GLN A 74 -21.18 12.50 -4.86
CA GLN A 74 -21.60 11.33 -4.10
C GLN A 74 -20.48 10.89 -3.17
N VAL A 75 -20.72 10.98 -1.86
CA VAL A 75 -19.76 10.51 -0.85
C VAL A 75 -19.92 9.00 -0.67
N LEU A 76 -18.81 8.28 -0.74
CA LEU A 76 -18.75 6.83 -0.63
C LEU A 76 -17.74 6.41 0.44
N GLU A 77 -18.19 5.62 1.41
CA GLU A 77 -17.29 5.00 2.39
C GLU A 77 -16.50 3.86 1.76
N ARG A 78 -15.22 3.72 2.14
CA ARG A 78 -14.31 2.65 1.68
C ARG A 78 -14.96 1.26 1.69
N GLN A 79 -15.71 0.94 2.76
CA GLN A 79 -16.38 -0.36 2.93
C GLN A 79 -17.42 -0.67 1.83
N HIS A 80 -17.91 0.34 1.11
CA HIS A 80 -18.90 0.18 0.05
C HIS A 80 -18.29 0.18 -1.36
N VAL A 81 -17.02 0.60 -1.51
CA VAL A 81 -16.31 0.63 -2.80
C VAL A 81 -16.35 -0.72 -3.54
N PRO A 82 -16.15 -1.89 -2.89
CA PRO A 82 -16.13 -3.17 -3.61
C PRO A 82 -17.45 -3.53 -4.31
N ASN A 83 -18.57 -2.98 -3.84
CA ASN A 83 -19.92 -3.23 -4.38
C ASN A 83 -20.46 -2.03 -5.16
N PHE A 84 -19.67 -0.99 -5.34
CA PHE A 84 -20.10 0.23 -6.02
C PHE A 84 -19.85 0.10 -7.53
N ILE A 85 -20.87 0.45 -8.32
CA ILE A 85 -20.77 0.50 -9.77
C ILE A 85 -20.42 1.93 -10.16
N PHE A 86 -19.19 2.13 -10.63
CA PHE A 86 -18.73 3.40 -11.18
C PHE A 86 -19.26 3.56 -12.61
N GLY A 87 -19.82 4.72 -12.92
CA GLY A 87 -20.18 5.07 -14.30
C GLY A 87 -18.93 5.37 -15.13
N ASP A 88 -19.02 5.21 -16.43
CA ASP A 88 -17.87 5.39 -17.33
C ASP A 88 -17.32 6.84 -17.29
N GLU A 89 -18.21 7.82 -17.09
CA GLU A 89 -17.88 9.25 -17.01
C GLU A 89 -17.69 9.75 -15.56
N ASP A 90 -17.72 8.85 -14.56
CA ASP A 90 -17.53 9.25 -13.16
C ASP A 90 -16.07 9.70 -12.93
N THR A 91 -15.89 10.82 -12.23
CA THR A 91 -14.58 11.24 -11.73
C THR A 91 -14.44 10.83 -10.27
N VAL A 92 -13.37 10.12 -9.93
CA VAL A 92 -13.17 9.58 -8.57
C VAL A 92 -12.16 10.44 -7.82
N VAL A 93 -12.55 10.92 -6.65
CA VAL A 93 -11.68 11.66 -5.73
C VAL A 93 -11.53 10.84 -4.48
N VAL A 94 -10.29 10.50 -4.10
CA VAL A 94 -10.00 9.71 -2.90
C VAL A 94 -9.35 10.59 -1.86
N LEU A 95 -10.01 10.78 -0.72
CA LEU A 95 -9.52 11.58 0.39
C LEU A 95 -9.02 10.68 1.52
N GLY A 96 -7.72 10.47 1.61
CA GLY A 96 -7.12 9.57 2.60
C GLY A 96 -5.66 9.22 2.31
N GLN A 97 -5.12 8.27 3.08
CA GLN A 97 -3.75 7.75 2.89
C GLN A 97 -3.58 6.99 1.57
N ASP A 98 -2.32 6.77 1.14
CA ASP A 98 -1.95 5.97 -0.04
C ASP A 98 -2.69 4.63 -0.15
N GLY A 99 -2.87 3.95 0.99
CA GLY A 99 -3.58 2.67 1.03
C GLY A 99 -5.05 2.76 0.60
N LEU A 100 -5.72 3.89 0.80
CA LEU A 100 -7.09 4.10 0.30
C LEU A 100 -7.09 4.29 -1.22
N VAL A 101 -6.17 5.10 -1.74
CA VAL A 101 -5.99 5.34 -3.18
C VAL A 101 -5.74 4.02 -3.91
N ALA A 102 -4.74 3.25 -3.46
CA ALA A 102 -4.40 1.97 -4.05
C ALA A 102 -5.56 0.97 -3.99
N ASN A 103 -6.32 0.93 -2.88
CA ASN A 103 -7.47 0.02 -2.80
C ASN A 103 -8.62 0.45 -3.71
N THR A 104 -8.93 1.74 -3.82
CA THR A 104 -9.98 2.22 -4.73
C THR A 104 -9.63 1.94 -6.19
N LEU A 105 -8.36 2.13 -6.60
CA LEU A 105 -7.90 1.87 -7.96
C LEU A 105 -8.21 0.46 -8.48
N LYS A 106 -8.34 -0.54 -7.60
CA LYS A 106 -8.67 -1.93 -7.98
C LYS A 106 -10.05 -2.08 -8.62
N TYR A 107 -10.96 -1.15 -8.33
CA TYR A 107 -12.36 -1.21 -8.74
C TYR A 107 -12.67 -0.25 -9.88
N LEU A 108 -11.67 0.51 -10.33
CA LEU A 108 -11.80 1.43 -11.45
C LEU A 108 -11.32 0.78 -12.74
N GLN A 109 -11.98 1.14 -13.82
CA GLN A 109 -11.61 0.76 -15.17
C GLN A 109 -10.81 1.91 -15.77
N GLU A 110 -11.50 2.86 -16.39
CA GLU A 110 -10.92 4.02 -17.07
C GLU A 110 -11.18 5.34 -16.33
N GLN A 111 -11.99 5.32 -15.26
CA GLN A 111 -12.33 6.51 -14.50
C GLN A 111 -11.07 7.18 -13.95
N PRO A 112 -10.90 8.51 -14.14
CA PRO A 112 -9.77 9.22 -13.56
C PRO A 112 -9.90 9.23 -12.03
N LEU A 113 -8.81 8.84 -11.36
CA LEU A 113 -8.70 8.91 -9.92
C LEU A 113 -7.75 10.03 -9.48
N ILE A 114 -8.20 10.84 -8.53
CA ILE A 114 -7.43 11.93 -7.92
C ILE A 114 -7.20 11.60 -6.44
N GLY A 115 -5.94 11.40 -6.05
CA GLY A 115 -5.55 11.20 -4.65
C GLY A 115 -5.37 12.52 -3.92
N VAL A 116 -6.07 12.70 -2.80
CA VAL A 116 -6.04 13.92 -1.99
C VAL A 116 -5.60 13.60 -0.57
N ASN A 117 -4.55 14.28 -0.13
CA ASN A 117 -4.04 14.21 1.22
C ASN A 117 -4.88 15.08 2.16
N PRO A 118 -5.58 14.48 3.15
CA PRO A 118 -6.35 15.22 4.15
C PRO A 118 -5.47 15.88 5.22
N ASP A 119 -4.28 15.36 5.46
CA ASP A 119 -3.36 15.81 6.51
C ASP A 119 -1.89 15.65 6.06
N PRO A 120 -1.36 16.59 5.26
CA PRO A 120 0.01 16.54 4.77
C PRO A 120 1.09 16.62 5.85
N GLN A 121 0.76 17.08 7.06
CA GLN A 121 1.71 17.10 8.17
C GLN A 121 1.88 15.72 8.79
N ARG A 122 0.84 14.88 8.71
CA ARG A 122 0.85 13.51 9.25
C ARG A 122 1.25 12.47 8.22
N TRP A 123 0.93 12.68 6.94
CA TRP A 123 1.15 11.70 5.88
C TRP A 123 1.98 12.30 4.75
N ASP A 124 3.17 11.73 4.49
CA ASP A 124 4.02 12.14 3.37
C ASP A 124 3.34 11.94 2.02
N GLY A 125 2.64 10.81 1.85
CA GLY A 125 1.71 10.54 0.75
C GLY A 125 2.37 10.43 -0.63
N VAL A 126 3.03 9.30 -0.94
CA VAL A 126 3.68 9.08 -2.25
C VAL A 126 2.67 9.11 -3.38
N LEU A 127 1.43 8.68 -3.12
CA LEU A 127 0.32 8.67 -4.07
C LEU A 127 -0.66 9.84 -3.83
N LEU A 128 -0.30 10.82 -3.00
CA LEU A 128 -1.16 11.94 -2.63
C LEU A 128 -0.54 13.29 -3.04
N PRO A 129 -0.44 13.57 -4.34
CA PRO A 129 0.16 14.80 -4.84
C PRO A 129 -0.66 16.07 -4.56
N PHE A 130 -1.91 15.96 -4.07
CA PHE A 130 -2.83 17.08 -3.92
C PHE A 130 -3.39 17.21 -2.51
N THR A 131 -3.82 18.42 -2.19
CA THR A 131 -4.57 18.78 -0.99
C THR A 131 -6.00 19.16 -1.36
N VAL A 132 -6.87 19.30 -0.36
CA VAL A 132 -8.27 19.69 -0.57
C VAL A 132 -8.43 21.04 -1.29
N ASN A 133 -7.47 21.95 -1.11
CA ASN A 133 -7.51 23.28 -1.71
C ASN A 133 -7.21 23.26 -3.22
N ASP A 134 -6.53 22.22 -3.70
CA ASP A 134 -6.15 22.09 -5.10
C ASP A 134 -7.34 21.65 -5.96
N LEU A 135 -8.35 21.00 -5.35
CA LEU A 135 -9.51 20.42 -6.05
C LEU A 135 -10.23 21.41 -6.97
N ARG A 136 -10.35 22.68 -6.53
CA ARG A 136 -11.05 23.71 -7.29
C ARG A 136 -10.40 24.01 -8.65
N LEU A 137 -9.07 23.91 -8.71
CA LEU A 137 -8.29 24.15 -9.92
C LEU A 137 -8.14 22.87 -10.74
N LEU A 138 -7.95 21.73 -10.07
CA LEU A 138 -7.66 20.45 -10.71
C LEU A 138 -8.84 19.87 -11.48
N LEU A 139 -10.03 19.86 -10.87
CA LEU A 139 -11.18 19.16 -11.45
C LEU A 139 -11.65 19.72 -12.80
N PRO A 140 -11.72 21.05 -13.02
CA PRO A 140 -12.04 21.59 -14.32
C PRO A 140 -11.09 21.12 -15.44
N GLU A 141 -9.80 20.89 -15.11
CA GLU A 141 -8.83 20.37 -16.07
C GLU A 141 -9.03 18.88 -16.32
N VAL A 142 -9.34 18.10 -15.29
CA VAL A 142 -9.66 16.67 -15.40
C VAL A 142 -10.93 16.46 -16.24
N PHE A 143 -12.00 17.22 -15.99
CA PHE A 143 -13.23 17.18 -16.79
C PHE A 143 -13.01 17.50 -18.26
N ARG A 144 -12.02 18.34 -18.56
CA ARG A 144 -11.66 18.70 -19.95
C ARG A 144 -10.59 17.79 -20.54
N SER A 145 -10.18 16.73 -19.82
CA SER A 145 -9.09 15.82 -20.20
C SER A 145 -7.79 16.56 -20.56
N ARG A 146 -7.48 17.65 -19.84
CA ARG A 146 -6.29 18.50 -20.09
C ARG A 146 -5.10 18.19 -19.19
N ARG A 147 -5.29 17.30 -18.22
CA ARG A 147 -4.24 16.88 -17.30
C ARG A 147 -3.50 15.67 -17.83
N GLN A 148 -2.20 15.59 -17.58
CA GLN A 148 -1.47 14.36 -17.80
C GLN A 148 -1.98 13.29 -16.82
N VAL A 149 -2.32 12.12 -17.35
CA VAL A 149 -2.72 10.96 -16.57
C VAL A 149 -1.58 9.96 -16.57
N ARG A 150 -1.25 9.43 -15.40
CA ARG A 150 -0.31 8.33 -15.23
C ARG A 150 -1.06 7.02 -15.18
N GLU A 151 -0.80 6.15 -16.14
CA GLU A 151 -1.36 4.80 -16.12
C GLU A 151 -0.66 3.94 -15.05
N VAL A 152 -1.45 3.14 -14.36
CA VAL A 152 -1.02 2.20 -13.33
C VAL A 152 -1.30 0.79 -13.82
N THR A 153 -0.25 -0.04 -13.86
CA THR A 153 -0.38 -1.45 -14.19
C THR A 153 -0.75 -2.26 -12.95
N LEU A 154 -1.85 -3.01 -13.03
CA LEU A 154 -2.28 -3.94 -12.00
C LEU A 154 -1.77 -5.36 -12.31
N ALA A 155 -1.42 -6.11 -11.27
CA ALA A 155 -1.19 -7.54 -11.40
C ALA A 155 -2.52 -8.29 -11.26
N LYS A 156 -2.82 -9.24 -12.15
CA LYS A 156 -3.97 -10.16 -12.02
C LYS A 156 -3.45 -11.55 -11.68
N ALA A 157 -3.92 -12.13 -10.57
CA ALA A 157 -3.84 -13.56 -10.31
C ALA A 157 -5.16 -14.21 -10.70
N GLU A 158 -5.10 -15.34 -11.39
CA GLU A 158 -6.25 -16.14 -11.77
C GLU A 158 -6.01 -17.58 -11.30
N LEU A 159 -6.99 -18.13 -10.60
CA LEU A 159 -6.98 -19.50 -10.13
C LEU A 159 -7.67 -20.41 -11.15
N ASN A 160 -7.35 -21.70 -11.10
CA ASN A 160 -7.91 -22.70 -12.01
C ASN A 160 -9.43 -22.93 -11.83
N ASP A 161 -10.01 -22.41 -10.75
CA ASP A 161 -11.46 -22.42 -10.50
C ASP A 161 -12.16 -21.13 -11.01
N GLY A 162 -11.44 -20.27 -11.73
CA GLY A 162 -11.96 -19.05 -12.33
C GLY A 162 -11.97 -17.84 -11.39
N GLN A 163 -11.55 -17.98 -10.13
CA GLN A 163 -11.41 -16.84 -9.24
C GLN A 163 -10.26 -15.94 -9.69
N SER A 164 -10.45 -14.62 -9.60
CA SER A 164 -9.40 -13.65 -9.91
C SER A 164 -9.18 -12.65 -8.77
N LEU A 165 -7.94 -12.22 -8.61
CA LEU A 165 -7.54 -11.19 -7.66
C LEU A 165 -6.63 -10.16 -8.35
N TYR A 166 -6.87 -8.88 -8.08
CA TYR A 166 -6.04 -7.79 -8.56
C TYR A 166 -5.14 -7.21 -7.46
N GLY A 167 -3.85 -7.09 -7.76
CA GLY A 167 -2.84 -6.46 -6.92
C GLY A 167 -2.40 -5.13 -7.51
N VAL A 168 -2.56 -4.04 -6.75
CA VAL A 168 -2.03 -2.72 -7.12
C VAL A 168 -0.55 -2.63 -6.81
N ASN A 169 -0.12 -3.18 -5.68
CA ASN A 169 1.27 -3.18 -5.24
C ASN A 169 1.87 -4.56 -5.48
N ASP A 170 1.53 -5.51 -4.62
CA ASP A 170 2.12 -6.84 -4.61
C ASP A 170 1.03 -7.92 -4.47
N LEU A 171 1.25 -9.06 -5.12
CA LEU A 171 0.53 -10.30 -4.87
C LEU A 171 1.47 -11.29 -4.19
N PHE A 172 1.04 -11.87 -3.08
CA PHE A 172 1.77 -12.93 -2.40
C PHE A 172 1.08 -14.26 -2.61
N ILE A 173 1.84 -15.24 -3.10
CA ILE A 173 1.38 -16.60 -3.37
C ILE A 173 2.18 -17.53 -2.45
N GLY A 174 1.54 -18.07 -1.43
CA GLY A 174 2.22 -18.89 -0.45
C GLY A 174 1.28 -19.60 0.51
N ARG A 175 1.87 -20.31 1.46
CA ARG A 175 1.11 -20.95 2.55
C ARG A 175 0.67 -19.87 3.53
N ARG A 176 -0.51 -20.03 4.12
CA ARG A 176 -0.98 -19.17 5.22
C ARG A 176 -0.13 -19.35 6.49
N THR A 177 0.50 -20.51 6.64
CA THR A 177 1.35 -20.86 7.79
C THR A 177 2.83 -20.71 7.45
N HIS A 178 3.70 -20.76 8.46
CA HIS A 178 5.16 -20.62 8.32
C HIS A 178 5.88 -21.86 7.73
N VAL A 179 5.20 -22.64 6.90
CA VAL A 179 5.78 -23.84 6.25
C VAL A 179 6.11 -23.54 4.79
N SER A 180 7.14 -24.19 4.26
CA SER A 180 7.50 -24.02 2.86
C SER A 180 6.42 -24.57 1.92
N ALA A 181 6.13 -23.82 0.87
CA ALA A 181 5.40 -24.27 -0.30
C ALA A 181 6.38 -24.94 -1.28
N ARG A 182 5.98 -26.05 -1.89
CA ARG A 182 6.65 -26.64 -3.05
C ARG A 182 5.82 -26.33 -4.28
N TYR A 183 6.44 -25.79 -5.32
CA TYR A 183 5.73 -25.35 -6.51
C TYR A 183 6.62 -25.40 -7.75
N LEU A 184 5.99 -25.52 -8.91
CA LEU A 184 6.64 -25.43 -10.21
C LEU A 184 6.40 -24.02 -10.76
N LEU A 185 7.45 -23.22 -10.86
CA LEU A 185 7.39 -21.90 -11.48
C LEU A 185 7.62 -22.06 -12.99
N ARG A 186 6.73 -21.48 -13.82
CA ARG A 186 6.87 -21.48 -15.28
C ARG A 186 6.83 -20.05 -15.82
N HIS A 187 7.79 -19.71 -16.67
CA HIS A 187 7.84 -18.40 -17.33
C HIS A 187 8.59 -18.48 -18.66
N GLY A 188 8.02 -17.92 -19.73
CA GLY A 188 8.67 -17.83 -21.05
C GLY A 188 9.17 -19.18 -21.59
N GLY A 189 8.42 -20.26 -21.38
CA GLY A 189 8.79 -21.63 -21.81
C GLY A 189 9.76 -22.37 -20.89
N THR A 190 10.33 -21.69 -19.88
CA THR A 190 11.18 -22.34 -18.86
C THR A 190 10.35 -22.77 -17.65
N ALA A 191 10.84 -23.77 -16.92
CA ALA A 191 10.19 -24.28 -15.72
C ALA A 191 11.22 -24.67 -14.65
N GLU A 192 10.94 -24.34 -13.38
CA GLU A 192 11.81 -24.65 -12.24
C GLU A 192 10.99 -25.15 -11.04
N GLN A 193 11.46 -26.22 -10.40
CA GLN A 193 10.90 -26.70 -9.14
C GLN A 193 11.49 -25.92 -7.97
N GLN A 194 10.62 -25.31 -7.18
CA GLN A 194 10.99 -24.41 -6.10
C GLN A 194 10.41 -24.87 -4.75
N SER A 195 11.11 -24.52 -3.67
CA SER A 195 10.67 -24.74 -2.30
C SER A 195 11.03 -23.54 -1.42
N SER A 196 10.04 -22.71 -1.10
CA SER A 196 10.24 -21.49 -0.29
C SER A 196 8.97 -21.15 0.50
N SER A 197 8.99 -20.08 1.30
CA SER A 197 7.78 -19.58 1.99
C SER A 197 6.68 -19.10 1.02
N GLY A 198 7.04 -18.78 -0.23
CA GLY A 198 6.11 -18.31 -1.26
C GLY A 198 6.79 -17.47 -2.34
N ILE A 199 5.96 -16.85 -3.17
CA ILE A 199 6.32 -15.96 -4.29
C ILE A 199 5.70 -14.59 -4.04
N ILE A 200 6.46 -13.53 -4.30
CA ILE A 200 5.95 -12.15 -4.37
C ILE A 200 5.98 -11.74 -5.84
N VAL A 201 4.84 -11.28 -6.36
CA VAL A 201 4.72 -10.68 -7.69
C VAL A 201 4.40 -9.21 -7.49
N SER A 202 5.32 -8.33 -7.87
CA SER A 202 5.21 -6.88 -7.66
C SER A 202 4.91 -6.15 -8.95
N THR A 203 4.04 -5.15 -8.89
CA THR A 203 3.80 -4.19 -9.97
C THR A 203 4.85 -3.06 -9.93
N GLY A 204 4.77 -2.13 -10.88
CA GLY A 204 5.55 -0.90 -10.84
C GLY A 204 5.37 -0.11 -9.53
N LEU A 205 4.14 -0.03 -9.00
CA LEU A 205 3.87 0.61 -7.71
C LEU A 205 4.39 -0.21 -6.51
N GLY A 206 4.28 -1.54 -6.57
CA GLY A 206 4.78 -2.42 -5.49
C GLY A 206 6.30 -2.47 -5.38
N SER A 207 7.01 -2.08 -6.44
CA SER A 207 8.48 -2.15 -6.50
C SER A 207 9.21 -1.39 -5.38
N THR A 208 8.58 -0.35 -4.81
CA THR A 208 9.15 0.43 -3.71
C THR A 208 8.80 -0.10 -2.32
N GLY A 209 7.91 -1.09 -2.22
CA GLY A 209 7.40 -1.68 -0.98
C GLY A 209 8.12 -2.97 -0.60
N TRP A 210 7.36 -4.07 -0.51
CA TRP A 210 7.85 -5.33 0.04
C TRP A 210 9.03 -5.91 -0.75
N LEU A 211 8.98 -5.84 -2.08
CA LEU A 211 10.07 -6.30 -2.94
C LEU A 211 11.40 -5.61 -2.60
N ARG A 212 11.39 -4.29 -2.41
CA ARG A 212 12.58 -3.52 -2.06
C ARG A 212 13.18 -3.99 -0.73
N SER A 213 12.34 -4.23 0.27
CA SER A 213 12.78 -4.73 1.58
C SER A 213 13.42 -6.11 1.48
N VAL A 214 12.83 -7.03 0.70
CA VAL A 214 13.38 -8.38 0.48
C VAL A 214 14.74 -8.30 -0.23
N LEU A 215 14.85 -7.50 -1.29
CA LEU A 215 16.11 -7.31 -2.02
C LEU A 215 17.20 -6.67 -1.16
N ALA A 216 16.83 -5.66 -0.35
CA ALA A 216 17.76 -5.02 0.57
C ALA A 216 18.29 -6.00 1.63
N GLY A 217 17.40 -6.83 2.19
CA GLY A 217 17.77 -7.88 3.14
C GLY A 217 18.70 -8.93 2.52
N ALA A 218 18.34 -9.45 1.34
CA ALA A 218 19.16 -10.41 0.61
C ALA A 218 20.56 -9.84 0.30
N ALA A 219 20.63 -8.62 -0.22
CA ALA A 219 21.90 -7.96 -0.50
C ALA A 219 22.73 -7.73 0.78
N GLY A 220 22.08 -7.45 1.92
CA GLY A 220 22.73 -7.37 3.22
C GLY A 220 23.37 -8.69 3.63
N ILE A 221 22.64 -9.79 3.53
CA ILE A 221 23.14 -11.14 3.83
C ILE A 221 24.32 -11.50 2.92
N THR A 222 24.20 -11.27 1.60
CA THR A 222 25.27 -11.57 0.65
C THR A 222 26.53 -10.74 0.94
N ARG A 223 26.40 -9.45 1.27
CA ARG A 223 27.53 -8.61 1.66
C ARG A 223 28.19 -9.10 2.95
N SER A 224 27.42 -9.46 3.96
CA SER A 224 27.96 -10.00 5.21
C SER A 224 28.65 -11.34 4.99
N ALA A 225 28.07 -12.24 4.18
CA ALA A 225 28.68 -13.52 3.84
C ALA A 225 29.96 -13.35 3.02
N ALA A 226 30.00 -12.40 2.07
CA ALA A 226 31.21 -12.07 1.32
C ALA A 226 32.28 -11.43 2.22
N GLY A 227 31.89 -10.54 3.14
CA GLY A 227 32.78 -9.93 4.12
C GLY A 227 33.35 -10.94 5.11
N LEU A 228 32.55 -11.91 5.57
CA LEU A 228 33.00 -13.06 6.35
C LEU A 228 33.92 -13.97 5.54
N GLY A 229 33.67 -14.15 4.24
CA GLY A 229 34.53 -14.91 3.33
C GLY A 229 35.89 -14.23 3.09
N LEU A 230 35.91 -12.90 3.02
CA LEU A 230 37.13 -12.09 2.97
C LEU A 230 37.88 -12.15 4.31
N ALA A 231 37.21 -11.94 5.43
CA ALA A 231 37.81 -12.04 6.77
C ALA A 231 38.34 -13.46 7.06
N ALA A 232 37.63 -14.51 6.64
CA ALA A 232 38.09 -15.90 6.75
C ALA A 232 39.28 -16.18 5.84
N ARG A 233 39.36 -15.57 4.65
CA ARG A 233 40.52 -15.64 3.76
C ARG A 233 41.72 -14.85 4.29
N GLU A 234 41.51 -13.70 4.89
CA GLU A 234 42.55 -12.91 5.56
C GLU A 234 43.04 -13.62 6.84
N ALA A 235 42.15 -14.26 7.60
CA ALA A 235 42.52 -15.12 8.72
C ALA A 235 43.27 -16.37 8.25
N ALA A 236 42.84 -17.02 7.17
CA ALA A 236 43.54 -18.19 6.61
C ALA A 236 44.91 -17.79 5.99
N GLY A 237 45.00 -16.64 5.34
CA GLY A 237 46.25 -16.09 4.80
C GLY A 237 47.22 -15.64 5.89
N SER A 238 46.72 -15.09 7.00
CA SER A 238 47.55 -14.74 8.17
C SER A 238 47.99 -15.97 8.97
N ILE A 239 47.18 -17.04 9.03
CA ILE A 239 47.58 -18.34 9.59
C ILE A 239 48.65 -19.01 8.70
N ALA A 240 48.53 -18.93 7.36
CA ALA A 240 49.55 -19.42 6.45
C ALA A 240 50.86 -18.63 6.57
N ALA A 241 50.80 -17.31 6.78
CA ALA A 241 51.98 -16.47 7.06
C ALA A 241 52.57 -16.69 8.46
N ALA A 242 51.74 -17.05 9.46
CA ALA A 242 52.18 -17.39 10.81
C ALA A 242 52.73 -18.82 10.92
N ALA A 243 52.37 -19.73 10.02
CA ALA A 243 52.96 -21.07 9.92
C ALA A 243 54.43 -21.06 9.45
N ASP A 244 54.88 -19.97 8.83
CA ASP A 244 56.30 -19.70 8.54
C ASP A 244 57.05 -19.11 9.75
N PHE A 245 56.37 -18.88 10.88
CA PHE A 245 56.96 -18.41 12.14
C PHE A 245 56.43 -19.23 13.32
N SER A 246 56.83 -20.50 13.41
CA SER A 246 56.63 -21.28 14.65
C SER A 246 57.57 -20.80 15.75
N GLY A 247 57.02 -20.18 16.80
CA GLY A 247 57.74 -19.87 18.04
C GLY A 247 56.88 -19.33 19.18
N ALA A 248 56.32 -20.25 19.97
CA ALA A 248 55.89 -20.12 21.38
C ALA A 248 54.51 -19.51 21.75
N ALA A 249 53.63 -20.43 22.18
CA ALA A 249 52.81 -20.47 23.40
C ALA A 249 51.90 -19.29 23.86
N GLY A 250 50.62 -19.60 24.09
CA GLY A 250 49.93 -19.19 25.33
C GLY A 250 48.47 -18.70 25.25
N ARG A 251 47.56 -19.58 25.69
CA ARG A 251 46.28 -19.37 26.42
C ARG A 251 45.03 -18.71 25.76
N GLU A 252 43.90 -19.35 26.11
CA GLU A 252 42.49 -19.07 25.81
C GLU A 252 41.97 -17.73 26.35
N GLN A 253 40.98 -17.15 25.66
CA GLN A 253 39.73 -16.69 26.30
C GLN A 253 38.60 -16.49 25.28
N ALA A 254 37.42 -17.01 25.63
CA ALA A 254 36.17 -16.92 24.87
C ALA A 254 35.40 -15.63 25.16
N ALA A 255 34.73 -15.06 24.16
CA ALA A 255 33.70 -14.05 24.33
C ALA A 255 32.58 -14.26 23.30
N GLY A 256 31.37 -14.50 23.79
CA GLY A 256 30.15 -14.65 23.00
C GLY A 256 29.52 -13.30 22.67
N ALA A 257 28.84 -13.25 21.52
CA ALA A 257 28.02 -12.11 21.10
C ALA A 257 26.64 -12.63 20.66
N ASN A 258 25.61 -12.26 21.43
CA ASN A 258 24.20 -12.38 21.04
C ASN A 258 23.84 -11.26 20.06
N ALA A 259 23.13 -11.60 18.99
CA ALA A 259 22.53 -10.65 18.06
C ALA A 259 21.03 -10.93 17.97
N ASP A 260 20.23 -10.17 18.71
CA ASP A 260 18.77 -10.15 18.62
C ASP A 260 18.34 -9.28 17.43
N GLY A 261 17.80 -9.93 16.39
CA GLY A 261 17.24 -9.29 15.21
C GLY A 261 15.76 -8.99 15.39
N VAL A 262 15.41 -7.70 15.42
CA VAL A 262 14.04 -7.17 15.46
C VAL A 262 13.37 -7.38 14.09
N ALA A 263 12.33 -8.22 14.05
CA ALA A 263 11.48 -8.41 12.87
C ALA A 263 10.28 -7.45 12.92
N ALA A 264 10.22 -6.50 11.98
CA ALA A 264 9.07 -5.63 11.77
C ALA A 264 7.98 -6.35 10.95
N ALA A 265 6.81 -6.57 11.57
CA ALA A 265 5.65 -7.17 10.92
C ALA A 265 4.77 -6.09 10.27
N ALA A 266 4.65 -6.11 8.94
CA ALA A 266 3.64 -5.34 8.21
C ALA A 266 2.41 -6.21 7.93
N GLY A 267 1.24 -5.76 8.40
CA GLY A 267 -0.01 -6.52 8.40
C GLY A 267 -0.57 -6.83 7.01
N MET A 268 -0.89 -8.11 6.79
CA MET A 268 -1.63 -8.60 5.62
C MET A 268 -3.13 -8.34 5.82
N SER A 269 -3.76 -7.56 4.93
CA SER A 269 -5.22 -7.45 4.86
C SER A 269 -5.76 -8.49 3.86
N GLN A 270 -6.63 -9.38 4.34
CA GLN A 270 -7.33 -10.37 3.52
C GLN A 270 -8.62 -9.75 3.00
N ASP A 271 -8.82 -9.76 1.69
CA ASP A 271 -10.10 -9.40 1.09
C ASP A 271 -10.63 -10.62 0.30
N THR A 272 -11.73 -11.18 0.78
CA THR A 272 -12.43 -12.31 0.17
C THR A 272 -13.71 -11.79 -0.48
N GLY A 273 -13.57 -10.85 -1.42
CA GLY A 273 -14.69 -10.39 -2.25
C GLY A 273 -14.87 -11.32 -3.44
N ARG A 274 -15.98 -12.07 -3.48
CA ARG A 274 -16.44 -12.73 -4.72
C ARG A 274 -16.87 -11.64 -5.71
N GLN A 275 -16.22 -11.54 -6.86
CA GLN A 275 -16.74 -10.79 -8.01
C GLN A 275 -17.25 -11.76 -9.07
N GLY A 276 -18.46 -11.48 -9.56
CA GLY A 276 -19.13 -12.24 -10.61
C GLY A 276 -18.48 -12.01 -11.97
N GLN A 277 -18.62 -13.02 -12.83
CA GLN A 277 -18.16 -13.05 -14.22
C GLN A 277 -18.61 -11.82 -15.00
N ALA A 278 -17.64 -11.14 -15.61
CA ALA A 278 -17.85 -10.39 -16.84
C ALA A 278 -16.98 -11.05 -17.92
N ASP A 279 -17.61 -11.80 -18.81
CA ASP A 279 -17.00 -12.34 -20.01
C ASP A 279 -16.64 -11.19 -20.97
N GLY A 280 -15.40 -11.16 -21.45
CA GLY A 280 -14.95 -10.19 -22.45
C GLY A 280 -13.45 -10.32 -22.71
N ALA A 281 -13.11 -10.74 -23.92
CA ALA A 281 -11.76 -11.12 -24.34
C ALA A 281 -10.72 -9.98 -24.25
N GLY A 282 -9.55 -10.33 -23.71
CA GLY A 282 -8.23 -9.87 -24.16
C GLY A 282 -7.99 -8.37 -24.38
N ALA A 283 -7.76 -7.62 -23.31
CA ALA A 283 -6.86 -6.47 -23.29
C ALA A 283 -6.46 -6.19 -21.83
N GLY A 284 -5.20 -5.83 -21.58
CA GLY A 284 -4.76 -5.44 -20.24
C GLY A 284 -5.55 -4.23 -19.75
N MET A 285 -6.19 -4.33 -18.58
CA MET A 285 -6.84 -3.19 -17.94
C MET A 285 -5.76 -2.23 -17.42
N ALA A 286 -5.63 -1.09 -18.07
CA ALA A 286 -4.87 0.06 -17.58
C ALA A 286 -5.81 0.92 -16.73
N SER A 287 -5.52 1.06 -15.44
CA SER A 287 -6.21 2.03 -14.59
C SER A 287 -5.46 3.36 -14.58
N ARG A 288 -6.20 4.47 -14.49
CA ARG A 288 -5.68 5.83 -14.71
C ARG A 288 -5.58 6.60 -13.40
N LEU A 289 -4.35 6.96 -13.00
CA LEU A 289 -4.07 7.87 -11.88
C LEU A 289 -3.77 9.26 -12.43
N ALA A 290 -4.61 10.26 -12.13
CA ALA A 290 -4.41 11.64 -12.58
C ALA A 290 -3.50 12.45 -11.66
#